data_AF-A0A7W0TTA6-F1
#
_entry.id   AF-A0A7W0TTA6-F1
#
_cell.length_a   1.000
_cell.length_b   1.000
_cell.length_c   1.000
_cell.angle_alpha   90.00
_cell.angle_beta   90.00
_cell.angle_gamma   90.00
#
_symmetry.space_group_name_H-M   'P 1'
#
loop_
_entity.id
_entity.type
_entity.pdbx_description
1 polymer ?
#
loop_
_entity_poly.entity_id
_entity_poly.type
_entity_poly.pdbx_seq_one_letter_code
_entity_poly.pdbx_strand_id
1 'polypeptide(L)'
;MAQDIGAATTVQARTDARRGEWFRNGVVSGFTATLGMTVVIAIAYGLTNLLGDVDGGQIARWFAALGDNPVTRRTADGMAVAIGLNLLIGWVFALVYARWAEPALDGPGWRKGMVFALVLWLLSLVLFLPLVGGGLFGVGLGAGPLPIFGNLVLHLVYGGILGAVYGLMAEDSLDSSEAEWAGAVGTGRGAAIGVAGGVLVGLLLGWLLAPQIVPDGGGGTIVLAGALIGGAFGFAAGSFAGMAR
;
A
#
# COMPACT_ATOMS: atom_id res chain seq x y z
N MET A 1 -44.95 -20.67 5.10
CA MET A 1 -43.74 -21.53 5.08
C MET A 1 -42.87 -21.33 3.83
N ALA A 2 -43.43 -21.14 2.62
CA ALA A 2 -42.62 -20.86 1.41
C ALA A 2 -42.06 -19.41 1.32
N GLN A 3 -42.74 -18.41 1.90
CA GLN A 3 -42.28 -17.01 1.90
C GLN A 3 -41.07 -16.74 2.82
N ASP A 4 -40.94 -17.46 3.94
CA ASP A 4 -39.82 -17.29 4.89
C ASP A 4 -38.48 -17.80 4.32
N ILE A 5 -38.52 -18.84 3.48
CA ILE A 5 -37.31 -19.41 2.88
C ILE A 5 -36.71 -18.45 1.84
N GLY A 6 -37.55 -17.69 1.11
CA GLY A 6 -37.09 -16.68 0.16
C GLY A 6 -36.43 -15.46 0.82
N ALA A 7 -36.94 -15.03 1.98
CA ALA A 7 -36.38 -13.92 2.75
C ALA A 7 -35.03 -14.28 3.40
N ALA A 8 -34.90 -15.50 3.96
CA ALA A 8 -33.63 -15.96 4.54
C ALA A 8 -32.52 -16.08 3.49
N THR A 9 -32.84 -16.59 2.29
CA THR A 9 -31.87 -16.77 1.21
C THR A 9 -31.37 -15.44 0.65
N THR A 10 -32.24 -14.42 0.58
CA THR A 10 -31.88 -13.08 0.08
C THR A 10 -31.07 -12.26 1.08
N VAL A 11 -31.33 -12.39 2.39
CA VAL A 11 -30.53 -11.75 3.44
C VAL A 11 -29.11 -12.34 3.47
N GLN A 12 -28.98 -13.67 3.39
CA GLN A 12 -27.68 -14.33 3.42
C GLN A 12 -26.82 -13.97 2.20
N ALA A 13 -27.40 -13.99 1.00
CA ALA A 13 -26.73 -13.57 -0.23
C ALA A 13 -26.23 -12.11 -0.17
N ARG A 14 -27.04 -11.19 0.38
CA ARG A 14 -26.66 -9.78 0.54
C ARG A 14 -25.53 -9.58 1.56
N THR A 15 -25.50 -10.41 2.60
CA THR A 15 -24.46 -10.37 3.64
C THR A 15 -23.12 -10.88 3.09
N ASP A 16 -23.14 -11.95 2.30
CA ASP A 16 -21.94 -12.50 1.65
C ASP A 16 -21.42 -11.58 0.54
N ALA A 17 -22.30 -10.92 -0.21
CA ALA A 17 -21.93 -9.89 -1.18
C ALA A 17 -21.20 -8.71 -0.51
N ARG A 18 -21.79 -8.12 0.55
CA ARG A 18 -21.13 -7.05 1.33
C ARG A 18 -19.79 -7.49 1.91
N ARG A 19 -19.67 -8.76 2.36
CA ARG A 19 -18.41 -9.30 2.89
C ARG A 19 -17.32 -9.42 1.82
N GLY A 20 -17.67 -9.81 0.60
CA GLY A 20 -16.72 -9.87 -0.51
C GLY A 20 -16.25 -8.49 -0.97
N GLU A 21 -17.14 -7.50 -0.94
CA GLU A 21 -16.88 -6.14 -1.42
C GLU A 21 -15.86 -5.38 -0.56
N TRP A 22 -16.03 -5.32 0.75
CA TRP A 22 -15.08 -4.58 1.61
C TRP A 22 -13.67 -5.17 1.53
N PHE A 23 -13.56 -6.51 1.43
CA PHE A 23 -12.27 -7.18 1.32
C PHE A 23 -11.60 -6.85 -0.01
N ARG A 24 -12.32 -6.99 -1.13
CA ARG A 24 -11.81 -6.64 -2.46
C ARG A 24 -11.38 -5.18 -2.53
N ASN A 25 -12.27 -4.27 -2.10
CA ASN A 25 -12.02 -2.83 -2.13
C ASN A 25 -10.83 -2.48 -1.24
N GLY A 26 -10.70 -3.12 -0.06
CA GLY A 26 -9.56 -2.96 0.85
C GLY A 26 -8.24 -3.43 0.23
N VAL A 27 -8.20 -4.59 -0.43
CA VAL A 27 -6.99 -5.11 -1.09
C VAL A 27 -6.54 -4.19 -2.22
N VAL A 28 -7.46 -3.79 -3.10
CA VAL A 28 -7.15 -2.92 -4.25
C VAL A 28 -6.68 -1.54 -3.79
N SER A 29 -7.43 -0.90 -2.88
CA SER A 29 -7.05 0.42 -2.36
C SER A 29 -5.74 0.38 -1.56
N GLY A 30 -5.51 -0.67 -0.77
CA GLY A 30 -4.25 -0.88 -0.05
C GLY A 30 -3.05 -1.07 -0.96
N PHE A 31 -3.20 -1.84 -2.04
CA PHE A 31 -2.16 -1.98 -3.06
C PHE A 31 -1.82 -0.63 -3.71
N THR A 32 -2.84 0.10 -4.17
CA THR A 32 -2.68 1.42 -4.79
C THR A 32 -2.04 2.44 -3.84
N ALA A 33 -2.46 2.45 -2.57
CA ALA A 33 -1.88 3.30 -1.54
C ALA A 33 -0.40 2.98 -1.27
N THR A 34 -0.05 1.69 -1.25
CA THR A 34 1.34 1.25 -1.07
C THR A 34 2.21 1.66 -2.25
N LEU A 35 1.70 1.58 -3.49
CA LEU A 35 2.39 2.09 -4.67
C LEU A 35 2.62 3.60 -4.58
N GLY A 36 1.59 4.37 -4.23
CA GLY A 36 1.71 5.82 -4.03
C GLY A 36 2.73 6.19 -2.95
N MET A 37 2.72 5.49 -1.82
CA MET A 37 3.73 5.65 -0.77
C MET A 37 5.13 5.29 -1.26
N THR A 38 5.28 4.24 -2.06
CA THR A 38 6.58 3.83 -2.62
C THR A 38 7.18 4.92 -3.51
N VAL A 39 6.36 5.61 -4.31
CA VAL A 39 6.80 6.77 -5.09
C VAL A 39 7.32 7.90 -4.18
N VAL A 40 6.65 8.17 -3.06
CA VAL A 40 7.10 9.16 -2.08
C VAL A 40 8.42 8.76 -1.43
N ILE A 41 8.61 7.47 -1.09
CA ILE A 41 9.88 6.94 -0.57
C ILE A 41 11.00 7.16 -1.60
N ALA A 42 10.75 6.85 -2.88
CA ALA A 42 11.73 7.04 -3.94
C ALA A 42 12.14 8.52 -4.10
N ILE A 43 11.16 9.44 -4.05
CA ILE A 43 11.43 10.89 -4.06
C ILE A 43 12.25 11.30 -2.83
N ALA A 44 11.87 10.83 -1.64
CA ALA A 44 12.58 11.13 -0.41
C ALA A 44 14.04 10.64 -0.45
N TYR A 45 14.28 9.43 -0.98
CA TYR A 45 15.62 8.89 -1.20
C TYR A 45 16.44 9.70 -2.21
N GLY A 46 15.81 10.17 -3.29
CA GLY A 46 16.43 11.11 -4.22
C GLY A 46 16.86 12.41 -3.53
N LEU A 47 16.00 12.97 -2.67
CA LEU A 47 16.29 14.18 -1.91
C LEU A 47 17.42 13.97 -0.89
N THR A 48 17.49 12.82 -0.21
CA THR A 48 18.60 12.52 0.71
C THR A 48 19.93 12.45 -0.01
N ASN A 49 19.97 11.90 -1.22
CA ASN A 49 21.21 11.84 -2.02
C ASN A 49 21.61 13.20 -2.61
N LEU A 50 20.63 14.06 -2.93
CA LEU A 50 20.89 15.38 -3.50
C LEU A 50 21.32 16.41 -2.44
N LEU A 51 20.72 16.34 -1.26
CA LEU A 51 20.88 17.34 -0.20
C LEU A 51 21.78 16.87 0.95
N GLY A 52 22.10 15.59 1.02
CA GLY A 52 22.91 15.00 2.08
C GLY A 52 24.39 15.33 1.92
N ASP A 53 24.97 15.95 2.94
CA ASP A 53 26.41 16.23 3.02
C ASP A 53 26.85 16.17 4.49
N VAL A 54 27.86 15.33 4.80
CA VAL A 54 28.39 15.12 6.14
C VAL A 54 29.23 16.31 6.63
N ASP A 55 29.88 17.03 5.71
CA ASP A 55 30.70 18.21 5.99
C ASP A 55 29.90 19.52 5.83
N GLY A 56 28.68 19.41 5.30
CA GLY A 56 27.77 20.51 5.05
C GLY A 56 27.15 21.12 6.30
N GLY A 57 26.20 22.05 6.08
CA GLY A 57 25.41 22.67 7.15
C GLY A 57 24.50 21.69 7.90
N GLN A 58 23.87 22.15 9.00
CA GLN A 58 23.06 21.28 9.85
C GLN A 58 21.96 20.51 9.10
N ILE A 59 21.26 21.19 8.18
CA ILE A 59 20.20 20.57 7.37
C ILE A 59 20.79 19.49 6.44
N ALA A 60 21.92 19.77 5.80
CA ALA A 60 22.58 18.81 4.91
C ALA A 60 23.05 17.55 5.68
N ARG A 61 23.57 17.74 6.90
CA ARG A 61 23.92 16.63 7.80
C ARG A 61 22.70 15.83 8.24
N TRP A 62 21.54 16.46 8.44
CA TRP A 62 20.30 15.73 8.72
C TRP A 62 19.86 14.86 7.54
N PHE A 63 19.94 15.37 6.30
CA PHE A 63 19.65 14.57 5.11
C PHE A 63 20.65 13.42 4.94
N ALA A 64 21.94 13.65 5.20
CA ALA A 64 22.95 12.60 5.19
C ALA A 64 22.63 11.49 6.22
N ALA A 65 22.32 11.87 7.46
CA ALA A 65 21.94 10.92 8.51
C ALA A 65 20.60 10.20 8.23
N LEU A 66 19.68 10.84 7.51
CA LEU A 66 18.43 10.19 7.09
C LEU A 66 18.68 9.12 6.02
N GLY A 67 19.63 9.34 5.12
CA GLY A 67 20.02 8.39 4.07
C GLY A 67 20.87 7.23 4.59
N ASP A 68 21.84 7.51 5.46
CA ASP A 68 22.71 6.50 6.07
C ASP A 68 22.53 6.42 7.59
N ASN A 69 21.79 5.40 8.02
CA ASN A 69 21.56 5.10 9.43
C ASN A 69 21.40 3.57 9.64
N PRO A 70 21.36 3.09 10.89
CA PRO A 70 21.21 1.67 11.17
C PRO A 70 19.96 1.03 10.54
N VAL A 71 18.87 1.79 10.35
CA VAL A 71 17.64 1.28 9.73
C VAL A 71 17.84 1.10 8.23
N THR A 72 18.36 2.10 7.53
CA THR A 72 18.59 2.02 6.08
C THR A 72 19.65 0.98 5.72
N ARG A 73 20.73 0.85 6.51
CA ARG A 73 21.73 -0.21 6.32
C ARG A 73 21.15 -1.62 6.47
N ARG A 74 20.38 -1.88 7.54
CA ARG A 74 19.68 -3.17 7.69
C ARG A 74 18.67 -3.43 6.58
N THR A 75 18.02 -2.38 6.10
CA THR A 75 17.05 -2.48 5.01
C THR A 75 17.74 -2.78 3.69
N ALA A 76 18.95 -2.25 3.44
CA ALA A 76 19.73 -2.53 2.23
C ALA A 76 20.10 -4.02 2.14
N ASP A 77 20.54 -4.63 3.24
CA ASP A 77 20.88 -6.06 3.31
C ASP A 77 19.66 -6.98 3.09
N GLY A 78 18.46 -6.48 3.41
CA GLY A 78 17.20 -7.21 3.37
C GLY A 78 16.15 -6.60 2.44
N MET A 79 16.55 -5.91 1.38
CA MET A 79 15.66 -5.04 0.57
C MET A 79 14.38 -5.76 0.11
N ALA A 80 14.51 -7.00 -0.39
CA ALA A 80 13.38 -7.80 -0.84
C ALA A 80 12.40 -8.11 0.31
N VAL A 81 12.93 -8.46 1.48
CA VAL A 81 12.12 -8.70 2.69
C VAL A 81 11.45 -7.43 3.15
N ALA A 82 12.16 -6.29 3.13
CA ALA A 82 11.64 -5.01 3.57
C ALA A 82 10.47 -4.53 2.71
N ILE A 83 10.60 -4.59 1.38
CA ILE A 83 9.51 -4.20 0.48
C ILE A 83 8.35 -5.21 0.57
N GLY A 84 8.63 -6.52 0.70
CA GLY A 84 7.60 -7.53 0.90
C GLY A 84 6.80 -7.30 2.19
N LEU A 85 7.47 -6.99 3.29
CA LEU A 85 6.84 -6.59 4.55
C LEU A 85 6.06 -5.28 4.41
N ASN A 86 6.61 -4.29 3.70
CA ASN A 86 5.91 -3.02 3.45
C ASN A 86 4.57 -3.25 2.74
N LEU A 87 4.57 -4.11 1.70
CA LEU A 87 3.35 -4.46 1.00
C LEU A 87 2.35 -5.23 1.89
N LEU A 88 2.85 -6.22 2.64
CA LEU A 88 2.01 -7.04 3.53
C LEU A 88 1.37 -6.17 4.62
N ILE A 89 2.15 -5.33 5.29
CA ILE A 89 1.68 -4.42 6.33
C ILE A 89 0.70 -3.40 5.73
N GLY A 90 1.00 -2.89 4.53
CA GLY A 90 0.10 -2.02 3.78
C GLY A 90 -1.26 -2.66 3.50
N TRP A 91 -1.31 -3.96 3.16
CA TRP A 91 -2.57 -4.68 3.03
C TRP A 91 -3.28 -4.94 4.35
N VAL A 92 -2.56 -5.34 5.40
CA VAL A 92 -3.14 -5.56 6.73
C VAL A 92 -3.84 -4.30 7.20
N PHE A 93 -3.19 -3.13 7.12
CA PHE A 93 -3.81 -1.88 7.53
C PHE A 93 -4.92 -1.41 6.60
N ALA A 94 -4.86 -1.71 5.30
CA ALA A 94 -5.96 -1.42 4.39
C ALA A 94 -7.22 -2.24 4.70
N LEU A 95 -7.06 -3.51 5.07
CA LEU A 95 -8.15 -4.36 5.54
C LEU A 95 -8.70 -3.87 6.88
N VAL A 96 -7.82 -3.42 7.78
CA VAL A 96 -8.23 -2.81 9.05
C VAL A 96 -9.05 -1.54 8.79
N TYR A 97 -8.59 -0.70 7.87
CA TYR A 97 -9.30 0.50 7.45
C TYR A 97 -10.68 0.16 6.90
N ALA A 98 -10.75 -0.71 5.90
CA ALA A 98 -11.99 -1.12 5.24
C ALA A 98 -13.01 -1.70 6.22
N ARG A 99 -12.56 -2.50 7.19
CA ARG A 99 -13.45 -3.22 8.11
C ARG A 99 -13.93 -2.39 9.29
N TRP A 100 -13.07 -1.53 9.84
CA TRP A 100 -13.34 -0.84 11.11
C TRP A 100 -13.27 0.68 11.03
N ALA A 101 -12.28 1.25 10.34
CA ALA A 101 -12.10 2.70 10.33
C ALA A 101 -13.07 3.39 9.37
N GLU A 102 -13.25 2.86 8.16
CA GLU A 102 -14.08 3.46 7.14
C GLU A 102 -15.55 3.61 7.57
N PRO A 103 -16.20 2.60 8.18
CA PRO A 103 -17.58 2.73 8.64
C PRO A 103 -17.74 3.60 9.89
N ALA A 104 -16.66 3.87 10.63
CA ALA A 104 -16.68 4.59 11.90
C ALA A 104 -16.35 6.08 11.76
N LEU A 105 -15.89 6.51 10.58
CA LEU A 105 -15.46 7.88 10.31
C LEU A 105 -16.42 8.56 9.35
N ASP A 106 -16.70 9.83 9.60
CA ASP A 106 -17.56 10.66 8.74
C ASP A 106 -16.76 11.45 7.69
N GLY A 107 -17.42 11.75 6.57
CA GLY A 107 -16.90 12.62 5.52
C GLY A 107 -16.29 11.88 4.32
N PRO A 108 -15.61 12.62 3.42
CA PRO A 108 -15.13 12.07 2.16
C PRO A 108 -14.01 11.04 2.38
N GLY A 109 -13.94 10.03 1.51
CA GLY A 109 -13.02 8.90 1.62
C GLY A 109 -11.56 9.30 1.92
N TRP A 110 -11.00 10.25 1.17
CA TRP A 110 -9.62 10.71 1.36
C TRP A 110 -9.36 11.26 2.78
N ARG A 111 -10.34 11.97 3.37
CA ARG A 111 -10.23 12.54 4.71
C ARG A 111 -10.29 11.43 5.77
N LYS A 112 -11.19 10.46 5.62
CA LYS A 112 -11.29 9.28 6.50
C LYS A 112 -9.96 8.51 6.51
N GLY A 113 -9.38 8.30 5.34
CA GLY A 113 -8.09 7.65 5.17
C GLY A 113 -6.93 8.43 5.81
N MET A 114 -6.86 9.75 5.64
CA MET A 114 -5.86 10.59 6.31
C MET A 114 -5.98 10.54 7.85
N VAL A 115 -7.19 10.60 8.40
CA VAL A 115 -7.43 10.50 9.85
C VAL A 115 -6.97 9.14 10.38
N PHE A 116 -7.30 8.06 9.68
CA PHE A 116 -6.81 6.72 10.01
C PHE A 116 -5.27 6.65 9.97
N ALA A 117 -4.64 7.24 8.96
CA ALA A 117 -3.20 7.23 8.83
C ALA A 117 -2.45 8.06 9.89
N LEU A 118 -3.09 9.03 10.55
CA LEU A 118 -2.50 9.69 11.72
C LEU A 118 -2.26 8.71 12.87
N VAL A 119 -3.13 7.72 13.05
CA VAL A 119 -2.93 6.65 14.03
C VAL A 119 -1.73 5.78 13.65
N LEU A 120 -1.61 5.42 12.36
CA LEU A 120 -0.47 4.65 11.85
C LEU A 120 0.85 5.43 11.96
N TRP A 121 0.80 6.74 11.72
CA TRP A 121 1.93 7.64 11.90
C TRP A 121 2.39 7.66 13.37
N LEU A 122 1.47 7.83 14.31
CA LEU A 122 1.82 7.75 15.73
C LEU A 122 2.39 6.38 16.10
N LEU A 123 1.74 5.30 15.65
CA LEU A 123 2.20 3.93 15.88
C LEU A 123 3.63 3.73 15.35
N SER A 124 3.94 4.26 14.17
CA SER A 124 5.28 4.11 13.61
C SER A 124 6.33 4.91 14.40
N LEU A 125 6.00 6.10 14.93
CA LEU A 125 6.92 6.88 15.76
C LEU A 125 7.20 6.25 17.13
N VAL A 126 6.20 5.62 17.75
CA VAL A 126 6.30 5.11 19.12
C VAL A 126 6.59 3.61 19.23
N LEU A 127 6.28 2.84 18.18
CA LEU A 127 6.47 1.38 18.17
C LEU A 127 7.47 0.96 17.10
N PHE A 128 7.22 1.32 15.84
CA PHE A 128 8.02 0.81 14.72
C PHE A 128 9.45 1.34 14.74
N LEU A 129 9.66 2.67 14.79
CA LEU A 129 10.98 3.29 14.78
C LEU A 129 11.87 2.79 15.94
N PRO A 130 11.39 2.73 17.20
CA PRO A 130 12.14 2.10 18.28
C PRO A 130 12.52 0.65 18.00
N LEU A 131 11.57 -0.16 17.50
CA LEU A 131 11.78 -1.58 17.23
C LEU A 131 12.86 -1.82 16.18
N VAL A 132 12.94 -0.95 15.16
CA VAL A 132 13.99 -1.03 14.13
C VAL A 132 15.27 -0.28 14.54
N GLY A 133 15.37 0.22 15.76
CA GLY A 133 16.57 0.88 16.28
C GLY A 133 16.74 2.34 15.87
N GLY A 134 15.68 3.00 15.40
CA GLY A 134 15.65 4.46 15.19
C GLY A 134 15.35 5.26 16.46
N GLY A 135 15.03 4.61 17.57
CA GLY A 135 14.66 5.26 18.83
C GLY A 135 13.28 5.91 18.81
N LEU A 136 12.83 6.44 19.95
CA LEU A 136 11.52 7.09 20.08
C LEU A 136 11.47 8.34 19.21
N PHE A 137 10.42 8.49 18.39
CA PHE A 137 10.28 9.58 17.40
C PHE A 137 11.40 9.64 16.34
N GLY A 138 12.25 8.60 16.22
CA GLY A 138 13.36 8.59 15.27
C GLY A 138 14.60 9.37 15.71
N VAL A 139 14.70 9.79 16.98
CA VAL A 139 15.85 10.57 17.47
C VAL A 139 17.19 9.85 17.35
N GLY A 140 17.18 8.51 17.40
CA GLY A 140 18.37 7.66 17.25
C GLY A 140 18.95 7.66 15.83
N LEU A 141 18.23 8.22 14.85
CA LEU A 141 18.69 8.33 13.47
C LEU A 141 19.64 9.52 13.24
N GLY A 142 19.74 10.47 14.17
CA GLY A 142 20.58 11.66 14.02
C GLY A 142 20.11 12.66 12.94
N ALA A 143 18.97 12.39 12.30
CA ALA A 143 18.42 13.19 11.20
C ALA A 143 17.55 14.40 11.66
N GLY A 144 17.72 14.84 12.91
CA GLY A 144 16.92 15.93 13.48
C GLY A 144 15.41 15.63 13.44
N PRO A 145 14.56 16.60 13.06
CA PRO A 145 13.11 16.40 13.00
C PRO A 145 12.62 15.71 11.71
N LEU A 146 13.51 15.45 10.74
CA LEU A 146 13.13 14.89 9.44
C LEU A 146 12.39 13.54 9.55
N PRO A 147 12.76 12.60 10.44
CA PRO A 147 12.02 11.35 10.60
C PRO A 147 10.56 11.58 10.98
N ILE A 148 10.25 12.59 11.80
CA ILE A 148 8.88 12.88 12.24
C ILE A 148 8.03 13.37 11.06
N PHE A 149 8.54 14.38 10.34
CA PHE A 149 7.81 15.03 9.25
C PHE A 149 7.78 14.18 7.98
N GLY A 150 8.90 13.57 7.59
CA GLY A 150 8.95 12.67 6.44
C GLY A 150 8.01 11.48 6.62
N ASN A 151 7.99 10.90 7.83
CA ASN A 151 7.08 9.80 8.15
C ASN A 151 5.60 10.26 8.18
N LEU A 152 5.31 11.49 8.62
CA LEU A 152 3.96 12.05 8.55
C LEU A 152 3.49 12.15 7.10
N VAL A 153 4.31 12.72 6.21
CA VAL A 153 3.99 12.86 4.79
C VAL A 153 3.72 11.49 4.16
N LEU A 154 4.58 10.49 4.41
CA LEU A 154 4.39 9.13 3.93
C LEU A 154 3.03 8.55 4.34
N HIS A 155 2.69 8.64 5.62
CA HIS A 155 1.43 8.10 6.13
C HIS A 155 0.22 8.86 5.60
N LEU A 156 0.27 10.19 5.52
CA LEU A 156 -0.83 10.98 4.96
C LEU A 156 -1.08 10.66 3.48
N VAL A 157 -0.03 10.42 2.69
CA VAL A 157 -0.18 10.00 1.29
C VAL A 157 -0.80 8.60 1.20
N TYR A 158 -0.30 7.64 1.98
CA TYR A 158 -0.89 6.30 2.03
C TYR A 158 -2.37 6.36 2.44
N GLY A 159 -2.69 7.05 3.54
CA GLY A 159 -4.06 7.20 4.03
C GLY A 159 -4.97 7.89 3.04
N GLY A 160 -4.50 9.00 2.46
CA GLY A 160 -5.26 9.77 1.47
C GLY A 160 -5.62 8.93 0.25
N ILE A 161 -4.66 8.20 -0.33
CA ILE A 161 -4.89 7.33 -1.48
C ILE A 161 -5.79 6.14 -1.09
N LEU A 162 -5.50 5.48 0.03
CA LEU A 162 -6.30 4.36 0.54
C LEU A 162 -7.77 4.75 0.67
N GLY A 163 -8.02 5.86 1.37
CA GLY A 163 -9.37 6.33 1.62
C GLY A 163 -10.07 6.85 0.37
N ALA A 164 -9.36 7.53 -0.53
CA ALA A 164 -9.92 8.01 -1.80
C ALA A 164 -10.34 6.85 -2.69
N VAL A 165 -9.42 5.90 -2.95
CA VAL A 165 -9.68 4.74 -3.82
C VAL A 165 -10.77 3.86 -3.22
N TYR A 166 -10.72 3.59 -1.92
CA TYR A 166 -11.77 2.80 -1.26
C TYR A 166 -13.13 3.49 -1.32
N GLY A 167 -13.19 4.79 -1.04
CA GLY A 167 -14.43 5.58 -1.08
C GLY A 167 -15.08 5.56 -2.45
N LEU A 168 -14.30 5.80 -3.51
CA LEU A 168 -14.79 5.74 -4.89
C LEU A 168 -15.39 4.36 -5.23
N MET A 169 -14.71 3.28 -4.84
CA MET A 169 -15.20 1.92 -5.08
C MET A 169 -16.43 1.56 -4.24
N ALA A 170 -16.58 2.16 -3.06
CA ALA A 170 -17.72 1.96 -2.19
C ALA A 170 -18.95 2.74 -2.70
N GLU A 171 -18.76 3.98 -3.15
CA GLU A 171 -19.83 4.80 -3.73
C GLU A 171 -20.36 4.21 -5.05
N ASP A 172 -19.47 3.80 -5.95
CA ASP A 172 -19.84 3.14 -7.22
C ASP A 172 -20.67 1.86 -7.01
N SER A 173 -20.42 1.13 -5.92
CA SER A 173 -21.20 -0.06 -5.56
C SER A 173 -22.63 0.23 -5.08
N LEU A 174 -22.92 1.46 -4.65
CA LEU A 174 -24.23 1.87 -4.13
C LEU A 174 -25.15 2.42 -5.22
N ASP A 175 -24.59 3.10 -6.22
CA ASP A 175 -25.34 3.78 -7.28
C ASP A 175 -25.55 2.90 -8.53
N SER A 176 -24.87 1.75 -8.64
CA SER A 176 -24.94 0.88 -9.81
C SER A 176 -26.26 0.08 -9.89
N SER A 177 -26.90 0.07 -11.07
CA SER A 177 -28.01 -0.84 -11.37
C SER A 177 -27.56 -2.32 -11.26
N GLU A 178 -28.45 -3.30 -11.03
CA GLU A 178 -28.04 -4.72 -10.94
C GLU A 178 -27.20 -5.20 -12.15
N ALA A 179 -27.46 -4.64 -13.34
CA ALA A 179 -26.70 -4.94 -14.56
C ALA A 179 -25.32 -4.27 -14.59
N GLU A 180 -25.20 -3.02 -14.16
CA GLU A 180 -23.90 -2.34 -13.99
C GLU A 180 -23.08 -2.94 -12.85
N TRP A 181 -23.75 -3.34 -11.77
CA TRP A 181 -23.13 -4.02 -10.63
C TRP A 181 -22.52 -5.36 -11.06
N ALA A 182 -23.22 -6.14 -11.90
CA ALA A 182 -22.66 -7.37 -12.47
C ALA A 182 -21.39 -7.12 -13.30
N GLY A 183 -21.36 -6.05 -14.11
CA GLY A 183 -20.18 -5.63 -14.89
C GLY A 183 -19.03 -5.08 -14.03
N ALA A 184 -19.34 -4.28 -13.01
CA ALA A 184 -18.37 -3.73 -12.06
C ALA A 184 -17.75 -4.83 -11.18
N VAL A 185 -18.54 -5.84 -10.78
CA VAL A 185 -18.03 -7.04 -10.09
C VAL A 185 -17.08 -7.83 -10.99
N GLY A 186 -17.39 -7.93 -12.29
CA GLY A 186 -16.51 -8.52 -13.31
C GLY A 186 -15.19 -7.77 -13.46
N THR A 187 -15.25 -6.44 -13.57
CA THR A 187 -14.09 -5.54 -13.66
C THR A 187 -13.23 -5.59 -12.41
N GLY A 188 -13.82 -5.55 -11.22
CA GLY A 188 -13.11 -5.62 -9.95
C GLY A 188 -12.47 -6.98 -9.69
N ARG A 189 -13.14 -8.09 -10.05
CA ARG A 189 -12.52 -9.43 -10.03
C ARG A 189 -11.37 -9.53 -11.04
N GLY A 190 -11.56 -8.97 -12.24
CA GLY A 190 -10.54 -8.88 -13.27
C GLY A 190 -9.30 -8.15 -12.76
N ALA A 191 -9.47 -6.96 -12.17
CA ALA A 191 -8.38 -6.17 -11.59
C ALA A 191 -7.66 -6.91 -10.46
N ALA A 192 -8.39 -7.55 -9.54
CA ALA A 192 -7.80 -8.29 -8.43
C ALA A 192 -7.02 -9.54 -8.90
N ILE A 193 -7.61 -10.33 -9.81
CA ILE A 193 -6.94 -11.49 -10.44
C ILE A 193 -5.74 -11.03 -11.26
N GLY A 194 -5.90 -9.90 -11.95
CA GLY A 194 -4.86 -9.25 -12.73
C GLY A 194 -3.67 -8.83 -11.87
N VAL A 195 -3.89 -8.13 -10.76
CA VAL A 195 -2.84 -7.80 -9.78
C VAL A 195 -2.15 -9.07 -9.29
N ALA A 196 -2.91 -10.09 -8.88
CA ALA A 196 -2.34 -11.33 -8.37
C ALA A 196 -1.48 -12.05 -9.43
N GLY A 197 -2.01 -12.22 -10.64
CA GLY A 197 -1.29 -12.83 -11.76
C GLY A 197 -0.08 -12.01 -12.20
N GLY A 198 -0.23 -10.69 -12.26
CA GLY A 198 0.82 -9.74 -12.58
C GLY A 198 1.96 -9.77 -11.56
N VAL A 199 1.66 -9.80 -10.26
CA VAL A 199 2.66 -9.97 -9.20
C VAL A 199 3.41 -11.29 -9.37
N LEU A 200 2.71 -12.40 -9.63
CA LEU A 200 3.34 -13.71 -9.83
C LEU A 200 4.27 -13.74 -11.05
N VAL A 201 3.81 -13.21 -12.19
CA VAL A 201 4.62 -13.10 -13.42
C VAL A 201 5.81 -12.17 -13.18
N GLY A 202 5.59 -11.04 -12.51
CA GLY A 202 6.62 -10.09 -12.15
C GLY A 202 7.71 -10.69 -11.25
N LEU A 203 7.31 -11.44 -10.23
CA LEU A 203 8.23 -12.20 -9.37
C LEU A 203 9.05 -13.21 -10.19
N LEU A 204 8.41 -13.97 -11.07
CA LEU A 204 9.08 -14.96 -11.91
C LEU A 204 10.09 -14.33 -12.86
N LEU A 205 9.69 -13.27 -13.58
CA LEU A 205 10.55 -12.56 -14.51
C LEU A 205 11.70 -11.87 -13.80
N GLY A 206 11.42 -11.19 -12.70
CA GLY A 206 12.45 -10.55 -11.89
C GLY A 206 13.43 -11.57 -11.31
N TRP A 207 12.98 -12.76 -10.90
CA TRP A 207 13.85 -13.86 -10.49
C TRP A 207 14.73 -14.40 -11.61
N LEU A 208 14.18 -14.54 -12.82
CA LEU A 208 14.92 -15.02 -13.98
C LEU A 208 15.97 -14.01 -14.48
N LEU A 209 15.65 -12.71 -14.42
CA LEU A 209 16.49 -11.63 -14.92
C LEU A 209 17.51 -11.13 -13.88
N ALA A 210 17.22 -11.29 -12.59
CA ALA A 210 18.07 -10.83 -11.50
C ALA A 210 19.56 -11.23 -11.63
N PRO A 211 19.91 -12.51 -11.91
CA PRO A 211 21.31 -12.92 -12.04
C PRO A 211 22.01 -12.33 -13.27
N GLN A 212 21.26 -11.89 -14.28
CA GLN A 212 21.82 -11.34 -15.52
C GLN A 212 22.14 -9.85 -15.40
N ILE A 213 21.40 -9.14 -14.54
CA ILE A 213 21.53 -7.69 -14.37
C ILE A 213 22.49 -7.36 -13.22
N VAL A 214 22.41 -8.11 -12.11
CA VAL A 214 23.31 -7.92 -10.96
C VAL A 214 23.87 -9.28 -10.52
N PRO A 215 24.96 -9.75 -11.16
CA PRO A 215 25.53 -11.08 -10.93
C PRO A 215 26.06 -11.29 -9.51
N ASP A 216 26.52 -10.21 -8.85
CA ASP A 216 27.28 -10.27 -7.60
C ASP A 216 26.43 -10.10 -6.33
N GLY A 217 25.10 -10.17 -6.45
CA GLY A 217 24.14 -10.04 -5.32
C GLY A 217 23.09 -8.94 -5.54
N GLY A 218 22.04 -8.91 -4.72
CA GLY A 218 20.95 -7.92 -4.86
C GLY A 218 19.81 -8.33 -5.82
N GLY A 219 19.82 -9.56 -6.33
CA GLY A 219 18.78 -10.09 -7.20
C GLY A 219 17.36 -10.01 -6.62
N GLY A 220 17.23 -10.05 -5.28
CA GLY A 220 15.95 -9.86 -4.60
C GLY A 220 15.27 -8.53 -4.92
N THR A 221 16.03 -7.44 -5.12
CA THR A 221 15.46 -6.12 -5.48
C THR A 221 14.85 -6.15 -6.88
N ILE A 222 15.47 -6.86 -7.81
CA ILE A 222 14.97 -7.01 -9.19
C ILE A 222 13.73 -7.91 -9.24
N VAL A 223 13.75 -9.02 -8.49
CA VAL A 223 12.59 -9.92 -8.30
C VAL A 223 11.37 -9.12 -7.87
N LEU A 224 11.56 -8.25 -6.89
CA LEU A 224 10.46 -7.53 -6.28
C LEU A 224 10.04 -6.28 -7.07
N ALA A 225 10.98 -5.58 -7.71
CA ALA A 225 10.65 -4.54 -8.69
C ALA A 225 9.82 -5.15 -9.84
N GLY A 226 10.20 -6.34 -10.31
CA GLY A 226 9.42 -7.15 -11.23
C GLY A 226 8.02 -7.40 -10.70
N ALA A 227 7.87 -7.80 -9.43
CA ALA A 227 6.57 -8.03 -8.79
C ALA A 227 5.67 -6.77 -8.76
N LEU A 228 6.24 -5.61 -8.42
CA LEU A 228 5.49 -4.34 -8.37
C LEU A 228 5.07 -3.88 -9.76
N ILE A 229 6.00 -3.92 -10.73
CA ILE A 229 5.74 -3.60 -12.13
C ILE A 229 4.69 -4.55 -12.69
N GLY A 230 4.88 -5.85 -12.48
CA GLY A 230 3.94 -6.89 -12.88
C GLY A 230 2.57 -6.69 -12.26
N GLY A 231 2.48 -6.37 -10.97
CA GLY A 231 1.23 -6.06 -10.29
C GLY A 231 0.51 -4.84 -10.87
N ALA A 232 1.25 -3.78 -11.25
CA ALA A 232 0.68 -2.61 -11.91
C ALA A 232 0.17 -2.91 -13.33
N PHE A 233 0.94 -3.64 -14.14
CA PHE A 233 0.49 -4.10 -15.46
C PHE A 233 -0.69 -5.08 -15.36
N GLY A 234 -0.65 -5.96 -14.36
CA GLY A 234 -1.69 -6.89 -14.04
C GLY A 234 -2.99 -6.20 -13.63
N PHE A 235 -2.92 -5.17 -12.80
CA PHE A 235 -4.06 -4.31 -12.47
C PHE A 235 -4.70 -3.73 -13.73
N ALA A 236 -3.88 -3.12 -14.60
CA ALA A 236 -4.35 -2.52 -15.85
C ALA A 236 -5.00 -3.58 -16.77
N ALA A 237 -4.28 -4.66 -17.09
CA ALA A 237 -4.75 -5.73 -17.97
C ALA A 237 -6.00 -6.43 -17.41
N GLY A 238 -6.02 -6.69 -16.10
CA GLY A 238 -7.16 -7.29 -15.41
C GLY A 238 -8.40 -6.40 -15.44
N SER A 239 -8.23 -5.09 -15.27
CA SER A 239 -9.31 -4.11 -15.39
C SER A 239 -9.89 -4.12 -16.81
N PHE A 240 -9.05 -4.15 -17.86
CA PHE A 240 -9.53 -4.23 -19.25
C PHE A 240 -10.21 -5.56 -19.58
N ALA A 241 -9.66 -6.69 -19.12
CA ALA A 241 -10.24 -8.01 -19.37
C ALA A 241 -11.60 -8.20 -18.68
N GLY A 242 -11.80 -7.56 -17.53
CA GLY A 242 -13.07 -7.59 -16.82
C GLY A 242 -14.16 -6.74 -17.47
N MET A 243 -13.81 -5.72 -18.26
CA MET A 243 -14.76 -4.93 -19.05
C MET A 243 -15.21 -5.62 -20.35
N ALA A 244 -14.46 -6.62 -20.82
CA ALA A 244 -14.71 -7.31 -22.08
C ALA A 244 -15.64 -8.55 -21.95
N ARG A 245 -16.20 -8.79 -20.75
CA ARG A 245 -17.09 -9.91 -20.43
C ARG A 245 -18.43 -9.39 -19.95
#